data_AF-A0A7H4MT60-F1
#
_entry.id   AF-A0A7H4MT60-F1
#
_cell.length_a   1.000
_cell.length_b   1.000
_cell.length_c   1.000
_cell.angle_alpha   90.00
_cell.angle_beta   90.00
_cell.angle_gamma   90.00
#
_symmetry.space_group_name_H-M   'P 1'
#
loop_
_entity.id
_entity.type
_entity.pdbx_description
1 polymer ?
#
loop_
_entity_poly.entity_id
_entity_poly.type
_entity_poly.pdbx_seq_one_letter_code
_entity_poly.pdbx_strand_id
1 'polypeptide(L)'
;MRRAFLRRRKTWLFALVAMLAIVAAVYYQRSFPAQAESIDTVTLDRGDIEKVVLASGIIKPAVQVSVGAQVSGQLRKLYVRQGERVRKGQLLAEIDPDAAAFRLTQRYPRSWPAPERKSRPLRPRWCSTVKRWRASRP
;
A
#
# COMPACT_ATOMS: atom_id res chain seq x y z
N MET A 1 66.83 69.52 -62.59
CA MET A 1 65.41 69.12 -62.42
C MET A 1 65.20 67.59 -62.37
N ARG A 2 65.90 66.80 -61.54
CA ARG A 2 65.75 65.31 -61.51
C ARG A 2 65.29 64.72 -60.16
N ARG A 3 65.25 65.50 -59.08
CA ARG A 3 64.93 65.00 -57.73
C ARG A 3 63.42 64.81 -57.46
N ALA A 4 62.55 65.51 -58.18
CA ALA A 4 61.09 65.39 -58.02
C ALA A 4 60.54 64.06 -58.56
N PHE A 5 61.11 63.53 -59.65
CA PHE A 5 60.68 62.27 -60.26
C PHE A 5 61.09 61.05 -59.42
N LEU A 6 62.31 61.06 -58.86
CA LEU A 6 62.77 60.00 -57.96
C LEU A 6 62.02 59.99 -56.60
N ARG A 7 61.64 61.15 -56.04
CA ARG A 7 60.80 61.20 -54.83
C ARG A 7 59.41 60.64 -55.08
N ARG A 8 58.76 60.96 -56.21
CA ARG A 8 57.47 60.34 -56.59
C ARG A 8 57.62 58.83 -56.77
N ARG A 9 58.64 58.33 -57.47
CA ARG A 9 58.84 56.87 -57.61
C ARG A 9 59.07 56.16 -56.26
N LYS A 10 59.84 56.78 -55.34
CA LYS A 10 60.04 56.24 -53.99
C LYS A 10 58.75 56.27 -53.16
N THR A 11 57.95 57.32 -53.20
CA THR A 11 56.67 57.37 -52.47
C THR A 11 55.67 56.33 -52.98
N TRP A 12 55.65 56.07 -54.30
CA TRP A 12 54.82 55.00 -54.86
C TRP A 12 55.31 53.61 -54.48
N LEU A 13 56.63 53.39 -54.43
CA LEU A 13 57.21 52.14 -53.90
C LEU A 13 56.86 51.93 -52.42
N PHE A 14 56.99 52.96 -51.58
CA PHE A 14 56.60 52.88 -50.18
C PHE A 14 55.10 52.65 -50.00
N ALA A 15 54.25 53.29 -50.82
CA ALA A 15 52.81 53.06 -50.80
C ALA A 15 52.45 51.62 -51.18
N LEU A 16 53.11 51.04 -52.19
CA LEU A 16 52.89 49.66 -52.61
C LEU A 16 53.33 48.67 -51.54
N VAL A 17 54.49 48.89 -50.91
CA VAL A 17 54.97 48.04 -49.80
C VAL A 17 54.04 48.15 -48.59
N ALA A 18 53.57 49.35 -48.27
CA ALA A 18 52.59 49.55 -47.19
C ALA A 18 51.26 48.85 -47.49
N MET A 19 50.77 48.94 -48.73
CA MET A 19 49.57 48.23 -49.16
C MET A 19 49.74 46.71 -49.04
N LEU A 20 50.88 46.18 -49.49
CA LEU A 20 51.18 44.74 -49.41
C LEU A 20 51.24 44.27 -47.95
N ALA A 21 51.84 45.07 -47.06
CA ALA A 21 51.92 44.78 -45.63
C ALA A 21 50.54 44.78 -44.96
N ILE A 22 49.66 45.71 -45.33
CA ILE A 22 48.27 45.76 -44.83
C ILE A 22 47.49 44.53 -45.28
N VAL A 23 47.61 44.15 -46.57
CA VAL A 23 46.94 42.95 -47.10
C VAL A 23 47.43 41.69 -46.40
N ALA A 24 48.74 41.56 -46.18
CA ALA A 24 49.31 40.44 -45.44
C ALA A 24 48.83 40.38 -43.99
N ALA A 25 48.74 41.52 -43.30
CA ALA A 25 48.25 41.60 -41.92
C ALA A 25 46.77 41.19 -41.80
N VAL A 26 45.92 41.64 -42.73
CA VAL A 26 44.49 41.27 -42.76
C VAL A 26 44.31 39.79 -43.08
N TYR A 27 45.10 39.25 -44.01
CA TYR A 27 45.08 37.82 -44.31
C TYR A 27 45.47 37.00 -43.07
N TYR A 28 46.57 37.37 -42.40
CA TYR A 28 47.04 36.68 -41.21
C TYR A 28 46.01 36.71 -40.07
N GLN A 29 45.34 37.84 -39.83
CA GLN A 29 44.28 37.93 -38.81
C GLN A 29 43.05 37.07 -39.13
N ARG A 30 42.68 36.91 -40.41
CA ARG A 30 41.58 36.02 -40.80
C ARG A 30 41.96 34.54 -40.82
N SER A 31 43.25 34.25 -40.96
CA SER A 31 43.78 32.88 -40.92
C SER A 31 43.94 32.33 -39.52
N PHE A 32 43.81 33.15 -38.47
CA PHE A 32 43.61 32.63 -37.12
C PHE A 32 42.13 32.28 -36.94
N PRO A 33 41.76 30.99 -36.92
CA PRO A 33 40.42 30.61 -36.52
C PRO A 33 40.23 31.12 -35.08
N ALA A 34 39.22 31.97 -34.87
CA ALA A 34 38.75 32.29 -33.53
C ALA A 34 38.57 30.95 -32.80
N GLN A 35 39.26 30.77 -31.68
CA GLN A 35 39.25 29.55 -30.87
C GLN A 35 37.81 29.05 -30.82
N ALA A 36 37.53 27.94 -31.51
CA ALA A 36 36.20 27.35 -31.49
C ALA A 36 35.97 26.94 -30.04
N GLU A 37 35.13 27.72 -29.36
CA GLU A 37 34.77 27.50 -27.96
C GLU A 37 34.21 26.08 -27.88
N SER A 38 34.95 25.18 -27.24
CA SER A 38 34.58 23.77 -27.15
C SER A 38 33.36 23.67 -26.26
N ILE A 39 32.19 23.52 -26.88
CA ILE A 39 30.95 23.29 -26.15
C ILE A 39 30.98 21.86 -25.64
N ASP A 40 31.08 21.70 -24.32
CA ASP A 40 31.00 20.41 -23.68
C ASP A 40 29.57 19.87 -23.78
N THR A 41 29.36 18.92 -24.68
CA THR A 41 28.10 18.20 -24.82
C THR A 41 28.16 16.86 -24.10
N VAL A 42 27.15 16.58 -23.29
CA VAL A 42 26.98 15.28 -22.65
C VAL A 42 26.02 14.43 -23.48
N THR A 43 26.38 13.16 -23.70
CA THR A 43 25.53 12.17 -24.33
C THR A 43 24.37 11.80 -23.40
N LEU A 44 23.13 12.02 -23.85
CA LEU A 44 21.92 11.64 -23.13
C LEU A 44 21.66 10.14 -23.30
N ASP A 45 21.65 9.41 -22.19
CA ASP A 45 21.22 8.01 -22.15
C ASP A 45 19.76 7.92 -21.69
N ARG A 46 19.02 6.94 -22.22
CA ARG A 46 17.61 6.70 -21.90
C ARG A 46 17.50 5.40 -21.11
N GLY A 47 17.18 5.52 -19.83
CA GLY A 47 16.82 4.40 -18.96
C GLY A 47 15.39 4.54 -18.45
N ASP A 48 14.81 3.43 -18.04
CA ASP A 48 13.49 3.43 -17.42
C ASP A 48 13.57 4.07 -16.02
N ILE A 49 12.73 5.09 -15.80
CA ILE A 49 12.60 5.76 -14.50
C ILE A 49 11.39 5.17 -13.79
N GLU A 50 11.64 4.27 -12.85
CA GLU A 50 10.59 3.71 -12.01
C GLU A 50 10.21 4.68 -10.89
N LYS A 51 8.99 5.20 -10.92
CA LYS A 51 8.45 6.06 -9.88
C LYS A 51 7.62 5.25 -8.90
N VAL A 52 8.26 4.75 -7.84
CA VAL A 52 7.57 4.05 -6.76
C VAL A 52 6.93 5.07 -5.81
N VAL A 53 5.60 5.16 -5.83
CA VAL A 53 4.85 5.95 -4.84
C VAL A 53 4.54 5.06 -3.66
N LEU A 54 5.25 5.28 -2.54
CA LEU A 54 5.00 4.59 -1.28
C LEU A 54 3.74 5.15 -0.61
N ALA A 55 2.58 4.59 -0.96
CA ALA A 55 1.33 4.90 -0.28
C ALA A 55 1.25 4.07 1.02
N SER A 56 1.55 4.70 2.16
CA SER A 56 1.31 4.10 3.46
C SER A 56 -0.16 4.22 3.84
N GLY A 57 -0.79 3.10 4.20
CA GLY A 57 -2.20 3.03 4.59
C GLY A 57 -2.41 2.13 5.80
N ILE A 58 -3.46 2.37 6.57
CA ILE A 58 -3.80 1.56 7.74
C ILE A 58 -4.67 0.38 7.28
N ILE A 59 -4.18 -0.84 7.50
CA ILE A 59 -4.94 -2.07 7.21
C ILE A 59 -6.02 -2.24 8.28
N LYS A 60 -7.29 -2.32 7.87
CA LYS A 60 -8.43 -2.59 8.75
C LYS A 60 -8.97 -4.01 8.52
N PRO A 61 -9.43 -4.71 9.56
CA PRO A 61 -10.08 -6.00 9.39
C PRO A 61 -11.37 -5.86 8.58
N ALA A 62 -11.65 -6.82 7.68
CA ALA A 62 -12.84 -6.79 6.83
C ALA A 62 -14.15 -6.85 7.66
N VAL A 63 -14.14 -7.55 8.79
CA VAL A 63 -15.27 -7.66 9.70
C VAL A 63 -14.73 -7.72 11.13
N GLN A 64 -15.17 -6.80 11.98
CA GLN A 64 -14.87 -6.79 13.41
C GLN A 64 -16.19 -6.83 14.18
N VAL A 65 -16.38 -7.85 15.02
CA VAL A 65 -17.59 -8.01 15.84
C VAL A 65 -17.20 -8.07 17.30
N SER A 66 -17.70 -7.13 18.09
CA SER A 66 -17.56 -7.16 19.54
C SER A 66 -18.67 -8.05 20.12
N VAL A 67 -18.28 -9.19 20.68
CA VAL A 67 -19.22 -10.08 21.38
C VAL A 67 -19.35 -9.63 22.83
N GLY A 68 -20.55 -9.19 23.21
CA GLY A 68 -20.90 -8.81 24.58
C GLY A 68 -21.93 -9.76 25.18
N ALA A 69 -21.96 -9.86 26.51
CA ALA A 69 -23.02 -10.57 27.21
C ALA A 69 -24.34 -9.80 27.09
N GLN A 70 -25.38 -10.43 26.53
CA GLN A 70 -26.70 -9.79 26.40
C GLN A 70 -27.42 -9.62 27.75
N VAL A 71 -27.02 -10.40 28.76
CA VAL A 71 -27.55 -10.35 30.12
C VAL A 71 -26.42 -10.13 31.11
N SER A 72 -26.64 -9.25 32.09
CA SER A 72 -25.73 -9.07 33.21
C SER A 72 -25.82 -10.28 34.13
N GLY A 73 -24.69 -10.93 34.37
CA GLY A 73 -24.61 -12.18 35.10
C GLY A 73 -23.17 -12.58 35.41
N GLN A 74 -22.96 -13.51 36.33
CA GLN A 74 -21.61 -14.01 36.64
C GLN A 74 -21.13 -14.99 35.57
N LEU A 75 -19.86 -14.88 35.17
CA LEU A 75 -19.25 -15.78 34.20
C LEU A 75 -18.97 -17.14 34.85
N ARG A 76 -19.66 -18.22 34.43
CA ARG A 76 -19.50 -19.57 35.00
C ARG A 76 -18.32 -20.30 34.37
N LYS A 77 -18.26 -20.32 33.04
CA LYS A 77 -17.25 -21.07 32.27
C LYS A 77 -16.92 -20.33 30.97
N LEU A 78 -15.63 -20.29 30.65
CA LEU A 78 -15.10 -19.79 29.38
C LEU A 78 -14.51 -20.97 28.60
N TYR A 79 -15.01 -21.21 27.39
CA TYR A 79 -14.64 -22.36 26.56
C TYR A 79 -13.58 -22.04 25.50
N VAL A 80 -13.14 -20.78 25.41
CA VAL A 80 -12.21 -20.31 24.38
C VAL A 80 -11.01 -19.63 25.00
N ARG A 81 -9.83 -19.84 24.38
CA ARG A 81 -8.59 -19.17 24.79
C ARG A 81 -8.34 -17.92 23.95
N GLN A 82 -7.60 -16.98 24.51
CA GLN A 82 -7.22 -15.77 23.78
C GLN A 82 -6.36 -16.13 22.55
N GLY A 83 -6.73 -15.62 21.38
CA GLY A 83 -6.08 -15.92 20.10
C GLY A 83 -6.61 -17.14 19.35
N GLU A 84 -7.60 -17.84 19.89
CA GLU A 84 -8.20 -19.00 19.24
C GLU A 84 -9.19 -18.59 18.13
N ARG A 85 -9.20 -19.33 17.01
CA ARG A 85 -10.15 -19.09 15.91
C ARG A 85 -11.51 -19.69 16.24
N VAL A 86 -12.53 -18.85 16.30
CA VAL A 86 -13.91 -19.26 16.60
C VAL A 86 -14.81 -19.24 15.37
N ARG A 87 -15.81 -20.12 15.33
CA ARG A 87 -16.80 -20.20 14.24
C ARG A 87 -18.12 -19.53 14.65
N LYS A 88 -18.91 -19.08 13.66
CA LYS A 88 -20.25 -18.54 13.90
C LYS A 88 -21.13 -19.61 14.56
N GLY A 89 -21.74 -19.26 15.70
CA GLY A 89 -22.61 -20.16 16.48
C GLY A 89 -21.89 -21.04 17.49
N GLN A 90 -20.58 -20.86 17.69
CA GLN A 90 -19.82 -21.56 18.72
C GLN A 90 -20.14 -21.01 20.12
N LEU A 91 -20.32 -21.89 21.10
CA LEU A 91 -20.46 -21.52 22.50
C LEU A 91 -19.13 -20.99 23.03
N LEU A 92 -19.08 -19.70 23.37
CA LEU A 92 -17.87 -19.04 23.86
C LEU A 92 -17.79 -19.07 25.39
N ALA A 93 -18.91 -18.75 26.04
CA ALA A 93 -19.00 -18.66 27.48
C ALA A 93 -20.41 -18.99 27.99
N GLU A 94 -20.48 -19.50 29.21
CA GLU A 94 -21.72 -19.70 29.96
C GLU A 94 -21.81 -18.65 31.09
N ILE A 95 -22.90 -17.91 31.12
CA ILE A 95 -23.15 -16.80 32.04
C ILE A 95 -24.40 -17.11 32.85
N ASP A 96 -24.34 -16.96 34.18
CA ASP A 96 -25.48 -17.17 35.08
C ASP A 96 -26.37 -15.92 35.13
N PRO A 97 -27.63 -15.97 34.67
CA PRO A 97 -28.47 -14.78 34.54
C PRO A 97 -29.27 -14.51 35.82
N ASP A 98 -28.61 -14.26 36.95
CA ASP A 98 -29.27 -13.92 38.23
C ASP A 98 -30.19 -12.70 38.11
N ALA A 99 -29.77 -11.68 37.33
CA ALA A 99 -30.56 -10.47 37.11
C ALA A 99 -31.78 -10.68 36.19
N ALA A 100 -31.71 -11.63 35.26
CA ALA A 100 -32.82 -11.89 34.34
C ALA A 100 -33.95 -12.68 35.02
N ALA A 101 -33.58 -13.62 35.89
CA ALA A 101 -34.53 -14.39 36.69
C ALA A 101 -35.45 -13.46 37.51
N PHE A 102 -34.88 -12.43 38.13
CA PHE A 102 -35.65 -11.47 38.92
C PHE A 102 -36.70 -10.71 38.10
N ARG A 103 -36.35 -10.29 36.87
CA ARG A 103 -37.26 -9.54 36.00
C ARG A 103 -38.44 -10.39 35.51
N LEU A 104 -38.22 -11.68 35.28
CA LEU A 104 -39.29 -12.61 34.88
C LEU A 104 -40.26 -12.89 36.03
N THR A 105 -39.74 -13.07 37.25
CA THR A 105 -40.56 -13.34 38.44
C THR A 105 -41.48 -12.19 38.79
N GLN A 106 -41.08 -10.93 38.55
CA GLN A 106 -41.97 -9.77 38.74
C GLN A 106 -43.06 -9.64 37.67
N ARG A 107 -42.83 -10.16 36.45
CA ARG A 107 -43.77 -10.02 35.33
C ARG A 107 -44.92 -11.03 35.41
N TYR A 108 -44.72 -12.18 36.03
CA TYR A 108 -45.75 -13.20 36.14
C TYR A 108 -46.65 -12.97 37.36
N PRO A 109 -47.98 -13.01 37.20
CA PRO A 109 -48.90 -12.92 38.32
C PRO A 109 -48.70 -14.12 39.26
N ARG A 110 -48.79 -13.88 40.57
CA ARG A 110 -48.60 -14.86 41.65
C ARG A 110 -49.44 -16.14 41.51
N SER A 111 -50.48 -16.10 40.68
CA SER A 111 -51.38 -17.21 40.38
C SER A 111 -50.95 -18.09 39.21
N TRP A 112 -49.77 -17.88 38.61
CA TRP A 112 -49.33 -18.69 37.47
C TRP A 112 -49.10 -20.16 37.89
N PRO A 113 -49.90 -21.12 37.38
CA PRO A 113 -49.70 -22.52 37.72
C PRO A 113 -48.41 -23.01 37.06
N ALA A 114 -47.46 -23.46 37.88
CA ALA A 114 -46.24 -24.09 37.38
C ALA A 114 -46.63 -25.26 36.47
N PRO A 115 -46.10 -25.35 35.23
CA PRO A 115 -46.35 -26.50 34.39
C PRO A 115 -45.84 -27.73 35.12
N GLU A 116 -46.77 -28.60 35.50
CA GLU A 116 -46.48 -29.84 36.20
C GLU A 116 -45.47 -30.63 35.36
N ARG A 117 -44.22 -30.63 35.83
CA ARG A 117 -43.12 -31.33 35.19
C ARG A 117 -43.44 -32.80 35.35
N LYS A 118 -44.25 -33.35 34.43
CA LYS A 118 -44.48 -34.78 34.27
C LYS A 118 -43.10 -35.39 34.17
N SER A 119 -42.64 -35.94 35.28
CA SER A 119 -41.54 -36.86 35.39
C SER A 119 -41.85 -37.94 34.37
N ARG A 120 -41.23 -37.83 33.19
CA ARG A 120 -41.21 -38.92 32.24
C ARG A 120 -40.73 -40.12 33.04
N PRO A 121 -41.54 -41.16 33.27
CA PRO A 121 -41.00 -42.36 33.84
C PRO A 121 -39.99 -42.87 32.81
N LEU A 122 -38.74 -43.03 33.26
CA LEU A 122 -37.79 -43.93 32.62
C LEU A 122 -38.54 -45.24 32.41
N ARG A 123 -38.97 -45.52 31.18
CA ARG A 123 -39.53 -46.84 30.83
C ARG A 123 -38.36 -47.82 30.82
N PRO A 124 -38.31 -48.84 31.69
CA PRO A 124 -37.37 -49.94 31.56
C PRO A 124 -38.18 -51.14 31.06
N ARG A 125 -38.43 -51.21 29.75
CA ARG A 125 -38.88 -52.45 29.10
C ARG A 125 -39.03 -52.24 27.61
N TRP A 126 -38.16 -52.92 26.88
CA TRP A 126 -38.40 -53.78 25.71
C TRP A 126 -37.11 -53.73 24.87
N CYS A 127 -36.25 -54.72 25.05
CA CYS A 127 -36.21 -55.95 24.25
C CYS A 127 -35.96 -55.68 22.76
N SER A 128 -34.77 -56.13 22.34
CA SER A 128 -34.54 -56.79 21.06
C SER A 128 -35.04 -56.06 19.82
N THR A 129 -34.28 -55.09 19.35
CA THR A 129 -34.05 -54.98 17.89
C THR A 129 -32.63 -54.50 17.67
N VAL A 130 -31.69 -55.44 17.81
CA VAL A 130 -30.43 -55.39 17.08
C VAL A 130 -30.80 -55.41 15.60
N LYS A 131 -31.06 -54.23 15.03
CA LYS A 131 -31.18 -54.04 13.58
C LYS A 131 -29.80 -53.67 13.06
N ARG A 132 -28.95 -54.70 13.01
CA ARG A 132 -28.09 -55.06 11.87
C ARG A 132 -27.70 -53.86 10.98
N TRP A 133 -26.56 -53.25 11.26
CA TRP A 133 -25.80 -52.51 10.25
C TRP A 133 -25.29 -53.54 9.23
N ARG A 134 -26.01 -53.70 8.12
CA ARG A 134 -25.55 -54.45 6.95
C ARG A 134 -24.76 -53.46 6.09
N ALA A 135 -23.45 -53.68 6.02
CA ALA A 135 -22.56 -53.07 5.05
C ALA A 135 -23.03 -53.36 3.62
N SER A 136 -22.38 -52.68 2.67
CA SER A 136 -22.47 -52.76 1.20
C SER A 136 -23.54 -51.88 0.56
N ARG A 137 -23.09 -50.90 -0.23
CA ARG A 137 -23.21 -50.94 -1.69
C ARG A 137 -22.11 -50.06 -2.36
N PRO A 138 -21.68 -50.45 -3.58
CA PRO A 138 -20.48 -49.97 -4.27
C PRO A 138 -20.56 -48.53 -4.77
#